data_AF-A0A7K4MNS7-F1
#
_entry.id   AF-A0A7K4MNS7-F1
#
_cell.length_a   1.000
_cell.length_b   1.000
_cell.length_c   1.000
_cell.angle_alpha   90.00
_cell.angle_beta   90.00
_cell.angle_gamma   90.00
#
_symmetry.space_group_name_H-M   'P 1'
#
loop_
_entity.id
_entity.type
_entity.pdbx_description
1 polymer ?
#
loop_
_entity_poly.entity_id
_entity_poly.type
_entity_poly.pdbx_seq_one_letter_code
_entity_poly.pdbx_strand_id
1 'polypeptide(L)' 'DEFEDSSFDFIYIDASHTNENTKKDIELYLPKVKGIISGHDYHESHSGVMKAVDEILGSPDVVFRDHTWVKKL' A
#
# COMPACT_ATOMS: atom_id res chain seq x y z
N ASP A 1 8.36 11.13 8.76
CA ASP A 1 9.56 10.29 8.64
C ASP A 1 10.29 10.18 9.98
N GLU A 2 9.54 10.07 11.10
CA GLU A 2 10.10 10.11 12.46
C GLU A 2 10.03 8.76 13.18
N PHE A 3 9.62 7.71 12.47
CA PHE A 3 9.48 6.36 13.02
C PHE A 3 10.65 5.49 12.58
N GLU A 4 11.16 4.70 13.51
CA GLU A 4 12.20 3.70 13.23
C GLU A 4 11.66 2.60 12.30
N ASP A 5 12.55 1.91 11.61
CA ASP A 5 12.17 0.77 10.78
C ASP A 5 11.53 -0.33 11.63
N SER A 6 10.58 -1.07 11.05
CA SER A 6 9.82 -2.13 11.74
C SER A 6 9.07 -1.70 13.02
N SER A 7 8.75 -0.41 13.15
CA SER A 7 7.99 0.12 14.30
C SER A 7 6.53 -0.35 14.35
N PHE A 8 5.95 -0.73 13.19
CA PHE A 8 4.52 -1.04 13.08
C PHE A 8 4.28 -2.48 12.66
N ASP A 9 3.28 -3.12 13.27
CA ASP A 9 2.76 -4.42 12.81
C ASP A 9 1.88 -4.28 11.56
N PHE A 10 1.24 -3.12 11.39
CA PHE A 10 0.27 -2.85 10.33
C PHE A 10 0.31 -1.39 9.90
N ILE A 11 0.27 -1.14 8.59
CA ILE A 11 0.10 0.18 7.98
C ILE A 11 -1.00 0.12 6.91
N TYR A 12 -1.88 1.12 6.91
CA TYR A 12 -2.97 1.27 5.95
C TYR A 12 -2.83 2.61 5.19
N ILE A 13 -2.78 2.54 3.85
CA ILE A 13 -2.56 3.69 2.95
C ILE A 13 -3.86 4.02 2.21
N ASP A 14 -4.41 5.21 2.48
CA ASP A 14 -5.65 5.70 1.86
C ASP A 14 -5.64 7.24 1.81
N ALA A 15 -4.65 7.79 1.10
CA ALA A 15 -4.40 9.24 1.06
C ALA A 15 -4.52 9.82 -0.36
N SER A 16 -3.82 9.23 -1.34
CA SER A 16 -3.81 9.68 -2.72
C SER A 16 -4.15 8.56 -3.69
N HIS A 17 -4.72 8.92 -4.84
CA HIS A 17 -5.13 7.99 -5.89
C HIS A 17 -4.26 8.09 -7.16
N THR A 18 -3.16 8.84 -7.11
CA THR A 18 -2.21 8.94 -8.22
C THR A 18 -1.09 7.93 -8.05
N ASN A 19 -0.63 7.31 -9.15
CA ASN A 19 0.46 6.35 -9.10
C ASN A 19 1.71 6.91 -8.39
N GLU A 20 2.08 8.16 -8.67
CA GLU A 20 3.28 8.78 -8.12
C GLU A 20 3.19 8.95 -6.59
N ASN A 21 2.06 9.45 -6.08
CA ASN A 21 1.91 9.66 -4.64
C ASN A 21 1.73 8.34 -3.89
N THR A 22 0.91 7.42 -4.43
CA THR A 22 0.73 6.10 -3.80
C THR A 22 2.06 5.33 -3.74
N LYS A 23 2.91 5.41 -4.77
CA LYS A 23 4.26 4.84 -4.72
C LYS A 23 5.10 5.45 -3.62
N LYS A 24 5.14 6.78 -3.54
CA LYS A 24 5.90 7.49 -2.51
C LYS A 24 5.44 7.07 -1.11
N ASP A 25 4.13 6.92 -0.90
CA ASP A 25 3.58 6.45 0.37
C ASP A 25 4.02 5.00 0.65
N ILE A 26 3.89 4.08 -0.31
CA ILE A 26 4.33 2.69 -0.13
C ILE A 26 5.83 2.64 0.17
N GLU A 27 6.68 3.31 -0.61
CA GLU A 27 8.14 3.30 -0.41
C GLU A 27 8.56 3.90 0.94
N LEU A 28 7.89 4.97 1.38
CA LEU A 28 8.16 5.61 2.66
C LEU A 28 7.81 4.71 3.84
N TYR A 29 6.68 3.99 3.75
CA TYR A 29 6.15 3.22 4.87
C TYR A 29 6.54 1.75 4.88
N LEU A 30 6.91 1.16 3.73
CA LEU A 30 7.35 -0.23 3.63
C LEU A 30 8.46 -0.61 4.62
N PRO A 31 9.55 0.15 4.81
CA PRO A 31 10.57 -0.20 5.81
C PRO A 31 10.08 -0.07 7.26
N LYS A 32 8.96 0.64 7.49
CA LYS A 32 8.42 0.94 8.83
C LYS A 32 7.50 -0.17 9.34
N VAL A 33 7.09 -1.11 8.50
CA VAL A 33 6.17 -2.18 8.84
C VAL A 33 6.82 -3.56 8.75
N LYS A 34 6.50 -4.43 9.71
CA LYS A 34 7.03 -5.81 9.80
C LYS A 34 5.98 -6.90 9.55
N GLY A 35 4.71 -6.53 9.40
CA GLY A 35 3.60 -7.47 9.28
C GLY A 35 2.83 -7.28 7.98
N ILE A 36 1.89 -6.33 7.99
CA ILE A 36 0.97 -6.13 6.87
C ILE A 36 1.01 -4.68 6.39
N ILE A 37 1.21 -4.49 5.09
CA ILE A 37 0.92 -3.23 4.43
C ILE A 37 -0.36 -3.38 3.60
N SER A 38 -1.24 -2.40 3.69
CA SER A 38 -2.57 -2.44 3.10
C SER A 38 -2.96 -1.05 2.65
N GLY A 39 -4.07 -0.95 1.91
CA GLY A 39 -4.67 0.31 1.53
C GLY A 39 -5.98 0.09 0.81
N HIS A 40 -6.54 1.16 0.27
CA HIS A 40 -7.81 1.15 -0.45
C HIS A 40 -7.63 1.29 -1.96
N ASP A 41 -8.74 1.34 -2.70
CA ASP A 41 -8.81 1.75 -4.10
C ASP A 41 -8.07 0.87 -5.11
N TYR A 42 -7.93 -0.42 -4.82
CA TYR A 42 -7.43 -1.40 -5.81
C TYR A 42 -8.54 -1.80 -6.80
N HIS A 43 -8.90 -0.87 -7.69
CA HIS A 43 -9.85 -1.09 -8.79
C HIS A 43 -9.62 -0.13 -9.97
N GLU A 44 -10.22 -0.42 -11.12
CA GLU A 44 -9.92 0.24 -12.40
C GLU A 44 -10.11 1.76 -12.39
N SER A 45 -11.09 2.29 -11.65
CA SER A 45 -11.32 3.74 -11.55
C SER A 45 -10.19 4.46 -10.82
N HIS A 46 -9.41 3.74 -10.02
CA HIS A 46 -8.19 4.20 -9.36
C HIS A 46 -6.97 3.40 -9.84
N SER A 47 -6.86 3.22 -11.16
CA SER A 47 -5.76 2.48 -11.79
C SER A 47 -4.35 2.98 -11.42
N GLY A 48 -4.21 4.23 -10.97
CA GLY A 48 -2.97 4.75 -10.40
C GLY A 48 -2.51 3.99 -9.15
N VAL A 49 -3.46 3.67 -8.26
CA VAL A 49 -3.23 2.88 -7.04
C VAL A 49 -2.86 1.45 -7.40
N MET A 50 -3.64 0.80 -8.28
CA MET A 50 -3.35 -0.57 -8.74
C MET A 50 -1.93 -0.66 -9.29
N LYS A 51 -1.56 0.26 -10.19
CA LYS A 51 -0.23 0.30 -10.79
C LYS A 51 0.87 0.52 -9.76
N ALA A 52 0.64 1.36 -8.74
CA ALA A 52 1.63 1.61 -7.69
C ALA A 52 1.87 0.36 -6.83
N VAL A 53 0.78 -0.31 -6.43
CA VAL A 53 0.82 -1.57 -5.68
C VAL A 53 1.53 -2.65 -6.49
N ASP A 54 1.16 -2.82 -7.76
CA ASP A 54 1.73 -3.88 -8.61
C ASP A 54 3.22 -3.63 -8.91
N GLU A 55 3.65 -2.38 -9.13
CA GLU A 55 5.04 -2.06 -9.42
C GLU A 55 5.97 -2.22 -8.21
N ILE A 56 5.49 -1.95 -6.99
CA ILE A 56 6.31 -2.02 -5.76
C ILE A 56 6.18 -3.37 -5.05
N LEU A 57 4.97 -3.93 -4.99
CA LEU A 57 4.65 -5.13 -4.21
C LEU A 57 4.36 -6.37 -5.10
N GLY A 58 4.35 -6.20 -6.42
CA GLY A 58 4.07 -7.25 -7.42
C GLY A 58 2.58 -7.52 -7.60
N SER A 59 1.87 -7.76 -6.49
CA SER A 59 0.41 -7.85 -6.40
C SER A 59 -0.01 -7.97 -4.94
N PRO A 60 -1.24 -7.57 -4.58
CA PRO A 60 -1.79 -7.84 -3.26
C PRO A 60 -2.06 -9.35 -3.07
N ASP A 61 -1.97 -9.82 -1.83
CA ASP A 61 -2.31 -11.22 -1.49
C ASP A 61 -3.83 -11.41 -1.41
N VAL A 62 -4.56 -10.37 -1.00
CA VAL A 62 -6.03 -10.35 -0.93
C VAL A 62 -6.53 -8.98 -1.37
N VAL A 63 -7.63 -8.97 -2.13
CA VAL A 63 -8.44 -7.77 -2.40
C VAL A 63 -9.87 -8.05 -1.94
N PHE A 64 -10.39 -7.21 -1.05
CA PHE A 64 -11.73 -7.32 -0.51
C PHE A 64 -12.77 -6.65 -1.42
N ARG A 65 -14.05 -6.86 -1.13
CA ARG A 65 -15.17 -6.37 -1.95
C ARG A 65 -15.28 -4.85 -1.99
N ASP A 66 -14.79 -4.18 -0.97
CA ASP A 66 -14.70 -2.72 -0.89
C ASP A 66 -13.48 -2.16 -1.62
N HIS A 67 -12.64 -3.01 -2.23
CA HIS A 67 -11.37 -2.65 -2.88
C HIS A 67 -10.21 -2.37 -1.93
N THR A 68 -10.33 -2.74 -0.64
CA THR A 68 -9.17 -2.84 0.24
C THR A 68 -8.24 -3.94 -0.26
N TRP A 69 -6.96 -3.60 -0.43
CA TRP A 69 -5.90 -4.54 -0.77
C TRP A 69 -5.01 -4.81 0.44
N VAL A 70 -4.51 -6.03 0.57
CA VAL A 70 -3.64 -6.47 1.66
C VAL A 70 -2.42 -7.17 1.11
N LYS A 71 -1.23 -6.80 1.61
CA LYS A 71 0.04 -7.48 1.37
C LYS A 71 0.71 -7.83 2.69
N LYS A 72 1.03 -9.11 2.89
CA LYS A 72 1.87 -9.57 3.98
C LYS A 72 3.35 -9.48 3.57
N LEU A 73 4.18 -8.99 4.49
CA LEU A 73 5.63 -8.83 4.31
C LEU A 73 6.43 -10.00 4.88
#